data_AF-A0A0S7C3I2-F1
#
_entry.id   AF-A0A0S7C3I2-F1
#
_cell.length_a   1.000
_cell.length_b   1.000
_cell.length_c   1.000
_cell.angle_alpha   90.00
_cell.angle_beta   90.00
_cell.angle_gamma   90.00
#
_symmetry.space_group_name_H-M   'P 1'
#
loop_
_entity.id
_entity.type
_entity.pdbx_description
1 polymer ?
#
loop_
_entity_poly.entity_id
_entity_poly.type
_entity_poly.pdbx_seq_one_letter_code
_entity_poly.pdbx_strand_id
1 'polypeptide(L)'
;MIEKSRIFIIDNKRIAFFLIFVFMFVFTEIGRKIYRPYIYSNDLFDFWIADTIGNFTGTIAIIFFDFAIVNPKYRQGRILIIFITLGLIVYELIQFILPGTNTCDWRDIAATLIAGMISWGIYELLFKKLNEKELTPHNSTFAQ
;
A
#
# COMPACT_ATOMS: atom_id res chain seq x y z
N MET A 1 -10.99 -16.76 6.15
CA MET A 1 -12.28 -16.06 6.28
C MET A 1 -12.06 -14.72 6.96
N ILE A 2 -12.52 -13.62 6.32
CA ILE A 2 -12.57 -12.30 6.94
C ILE A 2 -13.66 -12.32 8.01
N GLU A 3 -13.33 -11.92 9.24
CA GLU A 3 -14.32 -11.81 10.32
C GLU A 3 -15.13 -10.53 10.14
N LYS A 4 -16.40 -10.67 9.72
CA LYS A 4 -17.31 -9.55 9.48
C LYS A 4 -17.45 -8.60 10.67
N SER A 5 -17.29 -9.10 11.90
CA SER A 5 -17.38 -8.31 13.14
C SER A 5 -16.32 -7.21 13.23
N ARG A 6 -15.19 -7.33 12.54
CA ARG A 6 -14.09 -6.36 12.63
C ARG A 6 -14.18 -5.21 11.64
N ILE A 7 -15.06 -5.31 10.64
CA ILE A 7 -15.27 -4.28 9.62
C ILE A 7 -15.80 -2.96 10.22
N PHE A 8 -16.51 -3.02 11.35
CA PHE A 8 -17.08 -1.84 12.02
C PHE A 8 -16.26 -1.36 13.22
N ILE A 9 -15.14 -2.02 13.55
CA ILE A 9 -14.28 -1.61 14.67
C ILE A 9 -13.31 -0.54 14.19
N ILE A 10 -13.27 0.59 14.90
CA ILE A 10 -12.27 1.64 14.70
C ILE A 10 -11.22 1.46 15.79
N ASP A 11 -10.00 1.11 15.39
CA ASP A 11 -8.85 1.01 16.28
C ASP A 11 -7.67 1.83 15.72
N ASN A 12 -6.64 2.02 16.54
CA ASN A 12 -5.45 2.78 16.16
C ASN A 12 -4.74 2.18 14.94
N LYS A 13 -4.82 0.85 14.73
CA LYS A 13 -4.22 0.18 13.55
C LYS A 13 -4.95 0.62 12.28
N ARG A 14 -6.28 0.60 12.31
CA ARG A 14 -7.14 1.01 11.21
C ARG A 14 -6.95 2.48 10.84
N ILE A 15 -6.86 3.36 11.85
CA ILE A 15 -6.56 4.78 11.61
C ILE A 15 -5.20 4.92 10.95
N ALA A 16 -4.17 4.21 11.42
CA ALA A 16 -2.84 4.23 10.80
C ALA A 16 -2.88 3.74 9.34
N PHE A 17 -3.59 2.64 9.04
CA PHE A 17 -3.77 2.16 7.67
C PHE A 17 -4.42 3.21 6.78
N PHE A 18 -5.49 3.85 7.27
CA PHE A 18 -6.18 4.90 6.53
C PHE A 18 -5.28 6.11 6.25
N LEU A 19 -4.49 6.55 7.24
CA LEU A 19 -3.56 7.67 7.06
C LEU A 19 -2.46 7.36 6.03
N ILE A 20 -1.91 6.14 6.06
CA ILE A 20 -0.94 5.69 5.06
C ILE A 20 -1.57 5.64 3.67
N PHE A 21 -2.79 5.12 3.56
CA PHE A 21 -3.54 5.15 2.31
C PHE A 21 -3.69 6.58 1.77
N VAL A 22 -4.20 7.51 2.57
CA VAL A 22 -4.42 8.90 2.12
C VAL A 22 -3.10 9.53 1.68
N PHE A 23 -2.04 9.36 2.46
CA PHE A 23 -0.72 9.90 2.12
C PHE A 23 -0.20 9.33 0.79
N MET A 24 -0.23 8.01 0.61
CA MET A 24 0.26 7.35 -0.60
C MET A 24 -0.62 7.63 -1.82
N PHE A 25 -1.94 7.75 -1.62
CA PHE A 25 -2.87 8.13 -2.67
C PHE A 25 -2.59 9.56 -3.17
N VAL A 26 -2.46 10.52 -2.25
CA VAL A 26 -2.09 11.90 -2.61
C VAL A 26 -0.75 11.94 -3.34
N PHE A 27 0.25 11.19 -2.86
CA PHE A 27 1.54 11.12 -3.52
C PHE A 27 1.45 10.51 -4.92
N THR A 28 0.59 9.50 -5.11
CA THR A 28 0.30 8.92 -6.43
C THR A 28 -0.33 9.94 -7.37
N GLU A 29 -1.30 10.72 -6.88
CA GLU A 29 -1.96 11.75 -7.69
C GLU A 29 -0.99 12.87 -8.09
N ILE A 30 -0.18 13.36 -7.15
CA ILE A 30 0.88 14.35 -7.42
C ILE A 30 1.87 13.76 -8.43
N GLY A 31 2.28 12.50 -8.22
CA GLY A 31 3.16 11.76 -9.10
C GLY A 31 2.68 11.72 -10.54
N ARG A 32 1.40 11.37 -10.74
CA ARG A 32 0.81 11.21 -12.08
C ARG A 32 0.46 12.54 -12.75
N LYS A 33 -0.04 13.52 -12.00
CA LYS A 33 -0.60 14.76 -12.57
C LYS A 33 0.39 15.92 -12.63
N ILE A 34 1.43 15.90 -11.80
CA ILE A 34 2.39 17.01 -11.70
C ILE A 34 3.79 16.51 -12.04
N TYR A 35 4.30 15.52 -11.30
CA TYR A 35 5.69 15.08 -11.44
C TYR A 35 5.97 14.45 -12.81
N ARG A 36 5.21 13.43 -13.21
CA ARG A 36 5.39 12.74 -14.50
C ARG A 36 5.29 13.71 -15.69
N PRO A 37 4.25 14.56 -15.83
CA PRO A 37 4.20 15.55 -16.90
C PRO A 37 5.37 16.52 -16.88
N TYR A 38 5.86 16.93 -15.70
CA TYR A 38 7.04 17.79 -15.59
C TYR A 38 8.29 17.10 -16.13
N ILE A 39 8.55 15.85 -15.73
CA ILE A 39 9.71 15.07 -16.21
C ILE A 39 9.67 14.92 -17.74
N TYR A 40 8.52 14.50 -18.28
CA TYR A 40 8.38 14.28 -19.72
C TYR A 40 8.43 15.57 -20.55
N SER A 41 7.88 16.69 -20.05
CA SER A 41 7.90 17.97 -20.77
C SER A 41 9.26 18.67 -20.77
N ASN A 42 10.16 18.27 -19.88
CA ASN A 42 11.52 18.82 -19.78
C ASN A 42 12.59 17.81 -20.24
N ASP A 43 12.19 16.69 -20.85
CA ASP A 43 13.08 15.61 -21.31
C ASP A 43 14.11 15.17 -20.24
N LEU A 44 13.68 15.15 -18.98
CA LEU A 44 14.54 14.81 -17.85
C LEU A 44 14.63 13.29 -17.71
N PHE A 45 15.85 12.79 -17.53
CA PHE A 45 16.05 11.39 -17.14
C PHE A 45 16.04 11.27 -15.61
N ASP A 46 14.97 10.67 -15.08
CA ASP A 46 14.75 10.52 -13.64
C ASP A 46 14.86 9.06 -13.15
N PHE A 47 15.59 8.23 -13.90
CA PHE A 47 15.73 6.79 -13.64
C PHE A 47 14.39 6.03 -13.64
N TRP A 48 13.44 6.45 -14.48
CA TRP A 48 12.13 5.80 -14.69
C TRP A 48 11.19 5.91 -13.49
N ILE A 49 11.42 6.86 -12.58
CA ILE A 49 10.53 7.12 -11.45
C ILE A 49 9.19 7.61 -12.00
N ALA A 50 9.17 8.52 -12.97
CA ALA A 50 7.96 9.07 -13.57
C ALA A 50 7.08 7.98 -14.16
N ASP A 51 7.67 6.99 -14.84
CA ASP A 51 6.97 5.87 -15.44
C ASP A 51 6.33 4.99 -14.37
N THR A 52 7.08 4.70 -13.30
CA THR A 52 6.68 3.71 -12.28
C THR A 52 5.94 4.28 -11.07
N ILE A 53 5.90 5.60 -10.88
CA ILE A 53 5.33 6.23 -9.67
C ILE A 53 3.88 5.83 -9.42
N GLY A 54 3.10 5.67 -10.49
CA GLY A 54 1.71 5.22 -10.42
C GLY A 54 1.58 3.84 -9.79
N ASN A 55 2.38 2.89 -10.25
CA ASN A 55 2.36 1.51 -9.79
C ASN A 55 3.02 1.36 -8.42
N PHE A 56 4.12 2.06 -8.20
CA PHE A 56 4.82 2.04 -6.92
C PHE A 56 3.95 2.56 -5.78
N THR A 57 3.58 3.85 -5.79
CA THR A 57 2.82 4.42 -4.67
C THR A 57 1.35 4.03 -4.71
N GLY A 58 0.79 3.76 -5.88
CA GLY A 58 -0.58 3.27 -6.04
C GLY A 58 -0.77 1.87 -5.44
N THR A 59 0.21 0.97 -5.60
CA THR A 59 0.18 -0.37 -4.96
C THR A 59 0.18 -0.27 -3.44
N ILE A 60 1.03 0.60 -2.88
CA ILE A 60 1.03 0.83 -1.42
C ILE A 60 -0.33 1.40 -0.98
N ALA A 61 -0.85 2.39 -1.72
CA ALA A 61 -2.14 2.99 -1.41
C ALA A 61 -3.28 1.97 -1.38
N ILE A 62 -3.43 1.12 -2.41
CA ILE A 62 -4.53 0.15 -2.47
C ILE A 62 -4.43 -0.93 -1.40
N ILE A 63 -3.22 -1.40 -1.06
CA ILE A 63 -3.03 -2.36 0.05
C ILE A 63 -3.52 -1.77 1.37
N PHE A 64 -3.13 -0.53 1.69
CA PHE A 64 -3.51 0.10 2.94
C PHE A 64 -4.96 0.58 2.97
N PHE A 65 -5.55 0.87 1.81
CA PHE A 65 -6.98 1.09 1.66
C PHE A 65 -7.78 -0.18 2.02
N ASP A 66 -7.42 -1.32 1.42
CA ASP A 66 -8.06 -2.60 1.70
C ASP A 66 -7.90 -3.00 3.18
N PHE A 67 -6.76 -2.70 3.78
CA PHE A 67 -6.55 -2.89 5.22
C PHE A 67 -7.42 -1.99 6.08
N ALA A 68 -7.60 -0.72 5.69
CA ALA A 68 -8.51 0.19 6.37
C ALA A 68 -9.97 -0.26 6.26
N ILE A 69 -10.36 -0.95 5.18
CA ILE A 69 -11.71 -1.51 5.04
C ILE A 69 -11.87 -2.79 5.88
N VAL A 70 -10.96 -3.76 5.69
CA VAL A 70 -11.10 -5.12 6.22
C VAL A 70 -10.67 -5.23 7.68
N ASN A 71 -9.78 -4.35 8.13
CA ASN A 71 -9.11 -4.41 9.43
C ASN A 71 -8.56 -5.82 9.75
N PRO A 72 -7.59 -6.35 8.97
CA PRO A 72 -7.21 -7.77 9.03
C PRO A 72 -6.51 -8.18 10.33
N LYS A 73 -6.57 -9.47 10.67
CA LYS A 73 -5.69 -10.05 11.71
C LYS A 73 -4.29 -10.14 11.13
N TYR A 74 -3.29 -10.25 12.00
CA TYR A 74 -1.88 -10.31 11.61
C TYR A 74 -1.59 -11.25 10.42
N ARG A 75 -1.96 -12.54 10.53
CA ARG A 75 -1.78 -13.53 9.45
C ARG A 75 -2.63 -13.23 8.21
N GLN A 76 -3.82 -12.66 8.38
CA GLN A 76 -4.71 -12.33 7.26
C GLN A 76 -4.13 -11.17 6.43
N GLY A 77 -3.57 -10.14 7.06
CA GLY A 77 -2.99 -9.02 6.34
C GLY A 77 -1.78 -9.43 5.50
N ARG A 78 -0.92 -10.31 6.03
CA ARG A 78 0.18 -10.92 5.25
C ARG A 78 -0.31 -11.58 3.96
N ILE A 79 -1.34 -12.41 4.08
CA ILE A 79 -1.94 -13.10 2.92
C ILE A 79 -2.53 -12.09 1.93
N LEU A 80 -3.23 -11.06 2.43
CA LEU A 80 -3.80 -10.01 1.59
C LEU A 80 -2.73 -9.23 0.83
N ILE A 81 -1.59 -8.89 1.44
CA ILE A 81 -0.49 -8.20 0.74
C ILE A 81 -0.01 -9.03 -0.44
N ILE A 82 0.24 -10.32 -0.23
CA ILE A 82 0.69 -11.23 -1.30
C ILE A 82 -0.39 -11.31 -2.39
N PHE A 83 -1.65 -11.50 -2.00
CA PHE A 83 -2.74 -11.63 -2.94
C PHE A 83 -2.96 -10.38 -3.78
N ILE A 84 -2.96 -9.20 -3.16
CA ILE A 84 -3.12 -7.91 -3.86
C ILE A 84 -1.92 -7.65 -4.77
N THR A 85 -0.69 -7.85 -4.28
CA THR A 85 0.52 -7.64 -5.08
C THR A 85 0.57 -8.55 -6.30
N LEU A 86 0.29 -9.85 -6.12
CA LEU A 86 0.22 -10.80 -7.23
C LEU A 86 -0.93 -10.48 -8.18
N GLY A 87 -2.09 -10.07 -7.64
CA GLY A 87 -3.24 -9.65 -8.44
C GLY A 87 -2.91 -8.45 -9.33
N LEU A 88 -2.18 -7.46 -8.82
CA LEU A 88 -1.73 -6.30 -9.59
C LEU A 88 -0.66 -6.68 -10.63
N ILE A 89 0.27 -7.57 -10.31
CA ILE A 89 1.23 -8.09 -11.30
C ILE A 89 0.49 -8.83 -12.43
N VAL A 90 -0.49 -9.67 -12.09
CA VAL A 90 -1.32 -10.35 -13.10
C VAL A 90 -2.12 -9.34 -13.92
N TYR A 91 -2.63 -8.28 -13.31
CA TYR A 91 -3.32 -7.21 -14.01
C TYR A 91 -2.40 -6.52 -15.04
N GLU A 92 -1.15 -6.20 -14.67
CA GLU A 92 -0.15 -5.66 -15.59
C GLU A 92 0.13 -6.63 -16.76
N LEU A 93 0.25 -7.93 -16.49
CA LEU A 93 0.42 -8.94 -17.53
C LEU A 93 -0.81 -9.05 -18.45
N ILE A 94 -2.03 -8.88 -17.92
CA ILE A 94 -3.27 -8.91 -18.70
C ILE A 94 -3.39 -7.67 -19.60
N GLN A 95 -2.88 -6.51 -19.18
CA GLN A 95 -2.88 -5.31 -20.01
C GLN A 95 -2.21 -5.52 -21.37
N PHE A 96 -1.28 -6.47 -21.49
CA PHE A 96 -0.68 -6.90 -22.75
C PHE A 96 -1.71 -7.36 -23.81
N ILE A 97 -2.84 -7.93 -23.38
CA ILE A 97 -3.86 -8.53 -24.25
C ILE A 97 -5.07 -7.60 -24.39
N LEU A 98 -5.14 -6.52 -23.59
CA LEU A 98 -6.27 -5.58 -23.61
C LEU A 98 -6.15 -4.58 -24.77
N PRO A 99 -7.20 -4.42 -25.58
CA PRO A 99 -7.17 -3.49 -26.71
C PRO A 99 -7.06 -2.04 -26.21
N GLY A 100 -6.02 -1.34 -26.70
CA GLY A 100 -5.80 0.09 -26.45
C GLY A 100 -4.66 0.44 -25.49
N THR A 101 -4.08 -0.53 -24.79
CA THR A 101 -3.06 -0.30 -23.74
C THR A 101 -1.96 -1.37 -23.78
N ASN A 102 -1.42 -1.69 -24.96
CA ASN A 102 -0.33 -2.65 -25.18
C ASN A 102 1.02 -2.19 -24.57
N THR A 103 1.02 -1.83 -23.29
CA THR A 103 2.13 -1.21 -22.56
C THR A 103 2.39 -2.04 -21.30
N CYS A 104 2.70 -3.33 -21.47
CA CYS A 104 3.27 -4.10 -20.37
C CYS A 104 4.68 -3.57 -20.09
N ASP A 105 4.85 -2.77 -19.05
CA ASP A 105 6.16 -2.30 -18.61
C ASP A 105 6.68 -3.22 -17.48
N TRP A 106 7.76 -3.94 -17.76
CA TRP A 106 8.42 -4.78 -16.74
C TRP A 106 8.89 -3.95 -15.53
N ARG A 107 9.09 -2.65 -15.71
CA ARG A 107 9.42 -1.69 -14.64
C ARG A 107 8.23 -1.49 -13.70
N ASP A 108 7.01 -1.47 -14.23
CA ASP A 108 5.79 -1.37 -13.44
C ASP A 108 5.53 -2.64 -12.63
N ILE A 109 5.85 -3.81 -13.19
CA ILE A 109 5.86 -5.08 -12.43
C ILE A 109 6.91 -5.04 -11.31
N ALA A 110 8.12 -4.58 -11.60
CA ALA A 110 9.18 -4.45 -10.60
C ALA A 110 8.79 -3.46 -9.49
N ALA A 111 8.22 -2.31 -9.86
CA ALA A 111 7.73 -1.30 -8.93
C ALA A 111 6.62 -1.86 -8.03
N THR A 112 5.68 -2.62 -8.60
CA THR A 112 4.60 -3.28 -7.87
C THR A 112 5.16 -4.29 -6.86
N LEU A 113 6.14 -5.09 -7.26
CA LEU A 113 6.79 -6.07 -6.36
C LEU A 113 7.51 -5.38 -5.19
N ILE A 114 8.28 -4.31 -5.48
CA ILE A 114 8.98 -3.53 -4.44
C ILE A 114 7.98 -2.86 -3.51
N ALA A 115 6.90 -2.28 -4.04
CA ALA A 115 5.81 -1.69 -3.26
C ALA A 115 5.15 -2.71 -2.33
N GLY A 116 4.91 -3.94 -2.81
CA GLY A 116 4.41 -5.04 -1.98
C GLY A 116 5.36 -5.40 -0.83
N MET A 117 6.66 -5.49 -1.09
CA MET A 117 7.68 -5.73 -0.06
C MET A 117 7.76 -4.60 0.98
N ILE A 118 7.70 -3.34 0.54
CA ILE A 118 7.67 -2.18 1.43
C ILE A 118 6.39 -2.19 2.28
N SER A 119 5.24 -2.48 1.67
CA SER A 119 3.97 -2.58 2.38
C SER A 119 4.00 -3.67 3.44
N TRP A 120 4.64 -4.80 3.15
CA TRP A 120 4.92 -5.84 4.13
C TRP A 120 5.76 -5.32 5.29
N GLY A 121 6.89 -4.65 5.01
CA GLY A 121 7.74 -4.06 6.04
C GLY A 121 7.00 -3.07 6.94
N ILE A 122 6.23 -2.15 6.36
CA ILE A 122 5.41 -1.18 7.10
C ILE A 122 4.38 -1.90 7.97
N TYR A 123 3.70 -2.91 7.42
CA TYR A 123 2.69 -3.69 8.13
C TYR A 123 3.27 -4.41 9.36
N GLU A 124 4.44 -5.03 9.22
CA GLU A 124 5.15 -5.68 10.33
C GLU A 124 5.51 -4.69 11.43
N LEU A 125 6.03 -3.51 11.06
CA LEU A 125 6.40 -2.46 12.01
C LEU A 125 5.19 -1.93 12.78
N LEU A 126 4.05 -1.74 12.10
CA LEU A 126 2.81 -1.30 12.74
C LEU A 126 2.29 -2.33 13.73
N PHE A 127 2.23 -3.60 13.33
CA PHE A 127 1.74 -4.66 14.21
C PHE A 127 2.65 -4.87 15.43
N LYS A 128 3.98 -4.81 15.25
CA LYS A 128 4.92 -4.91 16.37
C LYS A 128 4.73 -3.77 17.38
N LYS A 129 4.74 -2.52 16.92
CA LYS A 129 4.59 -1.33 17.80
C LYS A 129 3.24 -1.27 18.51
N LEU A 130 2.17 -1.71 17.85
CA LEU A 130 0.82 -1.63 18.40
C LEU A 130 0.54 -2.77 19.39
N ASN A 131 1.12 -3.96 19.18
CA ASN A 131 1.12 -5.02 20.18
C ASN A 131 1.96 -4.67 21.42
N GLU A 132 3.11 -4.02 21.25
CA GLU A 132 3.92 -3.51 22.38
C GLU A 132 3.15 -2.51 23.25
N LYS A 133 2.35 -1.63 22.64
CA LYS A 133 1.45 -0.70 23.37
C LYS A 133 0.30 -1.40 24.11
N GLU A 134 -0.27 -2.47 23.54
CA GLU A 134 -1.29 -3.27 24.23
C GLU A 134 -0.72 -4.04 25.43
N LEU A 135 0.58 -4.39 25.42
CA LEU A 135 1.30 -5.05 26.52
C LEU A 135 1.87 -4.08 27.56
N THR A 136 1.98 -2.79 27.25
CA THR A 136 2.43 -1.73 28.16
C THR A 136 1.32 -0.72 28.49
N PRO A 137 0.09 -1.15 28.85
CA PRO A 137 -0.95 -0.20 29.22
C PRO A 137 -0.57 0.36 30.60
N HIS A 138 -0.02 1.57 30.62
CA HIS A 138 -0.04 2.53 31.74
C HIS A 138 -0.26 1.92 33.14
N ASN A 139 0.65 1.06 33.61
CA ASN A 139 0.69 0.56 34.99
C ASN A 139 1.23 1.65 35.92
N SER A 140 0.65 2.85 35.90
CA SER A 140 1.10 3.96 36.76
C SER A 140 -0.03 4.72 37.42
N THR A 141 -1.23 4.13 37.55
CA THR A 141 -2.36 4.80 38.23
C THR A 141 -3.05 3.98 39.31
N PHE A 142 -2.41 2.89 39.80
CA PHE A 142 -2.89 2.12 40.95
C PHE A 142 -1.78 1.75 41.93
N ALA A 143 -0.88 2.70 42.20
CA ALA A 143 0.03 2.63 43.33
C ALA A 143 0.15 4.03 43.95
N GLN A 144 -0.88 4.42 44.69
CA GLN A 144 -0.85 5.36 45.81
C GLN A 144 -2.16 5.28 46.58
#